data_AF-A0A832K136-F1
#
_entry.id   AF-A0A832K136-F1
#
_cell.length_a   1.000
_cell.length_b   1.000
_cell.length_c   1.000
_cell.angle_alpha   90.00
_cell.angle_beta   90.00
_cell.angle_gamma   90.00
#
_symmetry.space_group_name_H-M   'P 1'
#
loop_
_entity.id
_entity.type
_entity.pdbx_description
1 polymer ?
#
loop_
_entity_poly.entity_id
_entity_poly.type
_entity_poly.pdbx_seq_one_letter_code
_entity_poly.pdbx_strand_id
1 'polypeptide(L)'
;MKAIVMRWKRAAGAWRSEAGCRIRQYGARLVFPLLSAVALVWFLVRVLPKPIRATYPCQRAAFPLASAFVIWLLGVKSGLLAWVSWTRWRKALQPVGLVCGAVGLFALMALATGEMARLSGPLSGPQNAWTPSDPPNAPMGTAKGIFPGRVVWMRDTNATPWNGTSGHWWDDETGVRQAAVDRMLAASLQALTGTTNNAAAWERVFRHFNATHGRGDAGYRAGETLAVKVNCNNNYSGYGD
;
A
#
# COMPACT_ATOMS: atom_id res chain seq x y z
N MET A 1 -16.77 -59.56 35.63
CA MET A 1 -15.92 -58.35 35.83
C MET A 1 -15.25 -57.82 34.56
N LYS A 2 -14.56 -58.62 33.73
CA LYS A 2 -13.83 -58.13 32.53
C LYS A 2 -14.71 -57.43 31.48
N ALA A 3 -15.95 -57.85 31.27
CA ALA A 3 -16.85 -57.26 30.29
C ALA A 3 -17.31 -55.83 30.66
N ILE A 4 -17.50 -55.54 31.95
CA ILE A 4 -17.92 -54.22 32.44
C ILE A 4 -16.77 -53.21 32.29
N VAL A 5 -15.55 -53.61 32.62
CA VAL A 5 -14.35 -52.77 32.48
C VAL A 5 -14.06 -52.43 31.02
N MET A 6 -14.24 -53.37 30.09
CA MET A 6 -14.08 -53.10 28.64
C MET A 6 -15.14 -52.14 28.10
N ARG A 7 -16.40 -52.26 28.56
CA ARG A 7 -17.48 -51.37 28.14
C ARG A 7 -17.27 -49.93 28.63
N TRP A 8 -16.72 -49.78 29.84
CA TRP A 8 -16.36 -48.47 30.41
C TRP A 8 -15.18 -47.81 29.68
N LYS A 9 -14.14 -48.57 29.32
CA LYS A 9 -13.00 -48.06 28.53
C LYS A 9 -13.40 -47.61 27.12
N ARG A 10 -14.32 -48.32 26.45
CA ARG A 10 -14.86 -47.91 25.13
C ARG A 10 -15.71 -46.64 25.22
N ALA A 11 -16.58 -46.53 26.22
CA ALA A 11 -17.40 -45.33 26.45
C ALA A 11 -16.54 -44.09 26.77
N ALA A 12 -15.51 -44.23 27.61
CA ALA A 12 -14.60 -43.14 27.97
C ALA A 12 -13.68 -42.69 26.81
N GLY A 13 -13.37 -43.58 25.87
CA GLY A 13 -12.64 -43.26 24.63
C GLY A 13 -13.51 -42.48 23.63
N ALA A 14 -14.75 -42.91 23.42
CA ALA A 14 -15.71 -42.24 22.54
C ALA A 14 -16.10 -40.84 23.03
N TRP A 15 -16.23 -40.66 24.35
CA TRP A 15 -16.52 -39.35 24.96
C TRP A 15 -15.36 -38.34 24.77
N ARG A 16 -14.10 -38.81 24.85
CA ARG A 16 -12.91 -37.99 24.61
C ARG A 16 -12.75 -37.57 23.14
N SER A 17 -13.10 -38.45 22.19
CA SER A 17 -13.04 -38.13 20.76
C SER A 17 -14.13 -37.14 20.33
N GLU A 18 -15.35 -37.25 20.86
CA GLU A 18 -16.44 -36.33 20.53
C GLU A 18 -16.27 -34.94 21.16
N ALA A 19 -15.87 -34.87 22.43
CA ALA A 19 -15.63 -33.60 23.10
C ALA A 19 -14.47 -32.82 22.46
N GLY A 20 -13.37 -33.52 22.11
CA GLY A 20 -12.24 -32.90 21.40
C GLY A 20 -12.61 -32.41 20.00
N CYS A 21 -13.44 -33.16 19.26
CA CYS A 21 -13.91 -32.74 17.94
C CYS A 21 -14.87 -31.54 18.02
N ARG A 22 -15.80 -31.52 19.00
CA ARG A 22 -16.69 -30.38 19.25
C ARG A 22 -15.91 -29.12 19.64
N ILE A 23 -14.98 -29.20 20.59
CA ILE A 23 -14.16 -28.04 21.01
C ILE A 23 -13.37 -27.47 19.82
N ARG A 24 -12.80 -28.33 18.98
CA ARG A 24 -12.09 -27.91 17.75
C ARG A 24 -13.01 -27.25 16.72
N GLN A 25 -14.25 -27.72 16.58
CA GLN A 25 -15.26 -27.09 15.72
C GLN A 25 -15.76 -25.74 16.28
N TYR A 26 -15.99 -25.61 17.59
CA TYR A 26 -16.39 -24.33 18.20
C TYR A 26 -15.24 -23.32 18.18
N GLY A 27 -13.99 -23.76 18.40
CA GLY A 27 -12.80 -22.92 18.24
C GLY A 27 -12.66 -22.39 16.82
N ALA A 28 -12.82 -23.24 15.81
CA ALA A 28 -12.75 -22.84 14.40
C ALA A 28 -13.81 -21.78 14.01
N ARG A 29 -15.00 -21.81 14.64
CA ARG A 29 -16.07 -20.84 14.39
C ARG A 29 -15.77 -19.43 14.92
N LEU A 30 -14.91 -19.30 15.94
CA LEU A 30 -14.52 -18.00 16.52
C LEU A 30 -13.25 -17.42 15.87
N VAL A 31 -12.44 -18.25 15.20
CA VAL A 31 -11.21 -17.80 14.53
C VAL A 31 -11.49 -16.74 13.48
N PHE A 32 -12.51 -16.93 12.64
CA PHE A 32 -12.84 -16.01 11.56
C PHE A 32 -13.27 -14.59 12.03
N PRO A 33 -14.23 -14.43 12.97
CA PRO A 33 -14.58 -13.11 13.48
C PRO A 33 -13.43 -12.45 14.26
N LEU A 34 -12.60 -13.22 14.98
CA LEU A 34 -11.43 -12.67 15.68
C LEU A 34 -10.37 -12.14 14.71
N LEU A 35 -10.03 -12.90 13.66
CA LEU A 35 -9.09 -12.44 12.63
C LEU A 35 -9.60 -11.19 11.91
N SER A 36 -10.88 -11.17 11.59
CA SER A 36 -11.54 -10.03 10.93
C SER A 36 -11.59 -8.79 11.84
N ALA A 37 -11.78 -8.97 13.15
CA ALA A 37 -11.69 -7.88 14.13
C ALA A 37 -10.27 -7.31 14.25
N VAL A 38 -9.25 -8.17 14.31
CA VAL A 38 -7.84 -7.76 14.32
C VAL A 38 -7.48 -6.99 13.04
N ALA A 39 -7.97 -7.45 11.88
CA ALA A 39 -7.79 -6.74 10.62
C ALA A 39 -8.43 -5.35 10.65
N LEU A 40 -9.64 -5.20 11.21
CA LEU A 40 -10.31 -3.90 11.37
C LEU A 40 -9.51 -2.96 12.29
N VAL A 41 -9.05 -3.43 13.45
CA VAL A 41 -8.25 -2.62 14.38
C VAL A 41 -6.94 -2.17 13.73
N TRP A 42 -6.22 -3.08 13.08
CA TRP A 42 -4.97 -2.76 12.41
C TRP A 42 -5.16 -1.75 11.27
N PHE A 43 -6.23 -1.89 10.49
CA PHE A 43 -6.60 -0.95 9.45
C PHE A 43 -6.86 0.45 10.02
N LEU A 44 -7.68 0.57 11.07
CA LEU A 44 -8.02 1.87 11.67
C LEU A 44 -6.81 2.56 12.28
N VAL A 45 -5.96 1.84 13.02
CA VAL A 45 -4.73 2.40 13.63
C VAL A 45 -3.78 2.96 12.58
N ARG A 46 -3.70 2.33 11.40
CA ARG A 46 -2.79 2.76 10.34
C ARG A 46 -3.37 3.85 9.46
N VAL A 47 -4.67 3.79 9.16
CA VAL A 47 -5.34 4.64 8.18
C VAL A 47 -5.86 5.94 8.79
N LEU A 48 -6.38 5.96 10.03
CA LEU A 48 -6.89 7.19 10.65
C LEU A 48 -5.84 8.31 10.77
N PRO A 49 -4.58 8.03 11.17
CA PRO A 49 -3.56 9.08 11.24
C PRO A 49 -3.11 9.61 9.86
N LYS A 50 -3.26 8.79 8.81
CA LYS A 50 -2.88 9.19 7.44
C LYS A 50 -3.73 8.41 6.41
N PRO A 51 -4.87 8.96 5.95
CA PRO A 51 -5.86 8.25 5.14
C PRO A 51 -5.29 7.60 3.86
N ILE A 52 -4.29 8.22 3.24
CA ILE A 52 -3.66 7.68 2.02
C ILE A 52 -3.00 6.31 2.24
N ARG A 53 -2.70 5.90 3.47
CA ARG A 53 -2.15 4.56 3.77
C ARG A 53 -3.10 3.42 3.40
N ALA A 54 -4.39 3.70 3.20
CA ALA A 54 -5.35 2.71 2.70
C ALA A 54 -4.98 2.15 1.32
N THR A 55 -4.15 2.85 0.53
CA THR A 55 -3.69 2.39 -0.79
C THR A 55 -2.56 1.37 -0.72
N TYR A 56 -1.91 1.20 0.43
CA TYR A 56 -0.81 0.24 0.59
C TYR A 56 -1.31 -1.19 0.38
N PRO A 57 -0.51 -2.07 -0.25
CA PRO A 57 -0.95 -3.43 -0.62
C PRO A 57 -1.44 -4.24 0.58
N CYS A 58 -0.79 -4.07 1.73
CA CYS A 58 -1.17 -4.76 2.96
C CYS A 58 -2.48 -4.25 3.58
N GLN A 59 -2.81 -2.97 3.38
CA GLN A 59 -4.09 -2.39 3.80
C GLN A 59 -5.22 -2.77 2.84
N ARG A 60 -4.93 -2.84 1.53
CA ARG A 60 -5.86 -3.37 0.52
C ARG A 60 -6.23 -4.83 0.79
N ALA A 61 -5.28 -5.64 1.27
CA ALA A 61 -5.55 -7.03 1.67
C ALA A 61 -6.36 -7.15 2.97
N ALA A 62 -6.19 -6.22 3.93
CA ALA A 62 -6.93 -6.21 5.18
C ALA A 62 -8.37 -5.72 5.04
N PHE A 63 -8.65 -4.85 4.07
CA PHE A 63 -9.95 -4.19 3.91
C PHE A 63 -11.15 -5.14 3.76
N PRO A 64 -11.09 -6.22 2.95
CA PRO A 64 -12.19 -7.19 2.85
C PRO A 64 -12.49 -7.90 4.18
N LEU A 65 -11.45 -8.27 4.95
CA LEU A 65 -11.62 -8.92 6.26
C LEU A 65 -12.24 -7.95 7.27
N ALA A 66 -11.75 -6.71 7.32
CA ALA A 66 -12.33 -5.66 8.16
C ALA A 66 -13.81 -5.42 7.83
N SER A 67 -14.15 -5.35 6.54
CA SER A 67 -15.53 -5.17 6.06
C SER A 67 -16.43 -6.35 6.43
N ALA A 68 -15.93 -7.58 6.30
CA ALA A 68 -16.66 -8.78 6.69
C ALA A 68 -17.04 -8.78 8.18
N PHE A 69 -16.17 -8.27 9.06
CA PHE A 69 -16.49 -8.12 10.48
C PHE A 69 -17.64 -7.13 10.72
N VAL A 70 -17.62 -5.98 10.05
CA VAL A 70 -18.69 -4.98 10.16
C VAL A 70 -20.02 -5.53 9.65
N ILE A 71 -20.02 -6.21 8.50
CA ILE A 71 -21.20 -6.88 7.94
C ILE A 71 -21.74 -7.93 8.92
N TRP A 72 -20.85 -8.74 9.52
CA TRP A 72 -21.24 -9.74 10.51
C TRP A 72 -21.91 -9.11 11.74
N LEU A 73 -21.36 -8.02 12.29
CA LEU A 73 -21.97 -7.29 13.41
C LEU A 73 -23.35 -6.72 13.06
N LEU A 74 -23.48 -6.15 11.85
CA LEU A 74 -24.77 -5.66 11.35
C LEU A 74 -25.79 -6.80 11.20
N GLY A 75 -25.38 -7.96 10.72
CA GLY A 75 -26.22 -9.16 10.60
C GLY A 75 -26.66 -9.72 11.95
N VAL A 76 -25.76 -9.76 12.94
CA VAL A 76 -26.09 -10.18 14.31
C VAL A 76 -27.10 -9.21 14.93
N LYS A 77 -26.87 -7.90 14.81
CA LYS A 77 -27.77 -6.86 15.31
C LYS A 77 -29.14 -6.91 14.63
N SER A 78 -29.19 -7.03 13.30
CA SER A 78 -30.45 -7.12 12.55
C SER A 78 -31.20 -8.41 12.85
N GLY A 79 -30.50 -9.54 13.02
CA GLY A 79 -31.08 -10.81 13.45
C GLY A 79 -31.68 -10.76 14.86
N LEU A 80 -30.99 -10.13 15.81
CA LEU A 80 -31.50 -9.89 17.17
C LEU A 80 -32.73 -8.99 17.17
N LEU A 81 -32.68 -7.88 16.43
CA LEU A 81 -33.83 -6.97 16.29
C LEU A 81 -35.00 -7.70 15.63
N ALA A 82 -34.77 -8.45 14.55
CA ALA A 82 -35.78 -9.26 13.87
C ALA A 82 -36.37 -10.33 14.81
N TRP A 83 -35.57 -10.98 15.64
CA TRP A 83 -36.01 -12.00 16.61
C TRP A 83 -36.92 -11.41 17.70
N VAL A 84 -36.48 -10.30 18.32
CA VAL A 84 -37.24 -9.62 19.39
C VAL A 84 -38.51 -8.98 18.85
N SER A 85 -38.48 -8.53 17.59
CA SER A 85 -39.62 -7.94 16.89
C SER A 85 -40.50 -8.98 16.19
N TRP A 86 -40.08 -10.25 16.08
CA TRP A 86 -40.74 -11.30 15.30
C TRP A 86 -42.20 -11.54 15.73
N THR A 87 -42.45 -11.51 17.03
CA THR A 87 -43.81 -11.70 17.60
C THR A 87 -44.71 -10.48 17.42
N ARG A 88 -44.15 -9.28 17.23
CA ARG A 88 -44.90 -8.02 17.04
C ARG A 88 -45.11 -7.63 15.58
N TRP A 89 -44.21 -8.02 14.67
CA TRP A 89 -44.16 -7.47 13.32
C TRP A 89 -44.61 -8.45 12.21
N ARG A 90 -44.94 -9.70 12.56
CA ARG A 90 -45.44 -10.74 11.63
C ARG A 90 -46.62 -10.29 10.77
N LYS A 91 -47.47 -9.37 11.24
CA LYS A 91 -48.66 -8.90 10.50
C LYS A 91 -48.53 -7.50 9.88
N ALA A 92 -47.47 -6.74 10.20
CA ALA A 92 -47.34 -5.33 9.80
C ALA A 92 -46.35 -5.09 8.64
N LEU A 93 -45.41 -6.00 8.36
CA LEU A 93 -44.28 -5.73 7.43
C LEU A 93 -44.36 -6.37 6.04
N GLN A 94 -45.36 -7.20 5.75
CA GLN A 94 -45.40 -7.91 4.46
C GLN A 94 -45.44 -6.99 3.22
N PRO A 95 -46.17 -5.85 3.20
CA PRO A 95 -46.11 -4.94 2.05
C PRO A 95 -45.06 -3.83 2.19
N VAL A 96 -44.81 -3.32 3.41
CA VAL A 96 -43.93 -2.15 3.62
C VAL A 96 -42.45 -2.51 3.45
N GLY A 97 -42.02 -3.70 3.88
CA GLY A 97 -40.63 -4.15 3.73
C GLY A 97 -40.22 -4.37 2.27
N LEU A 98 -41.14 -4.86 1.42
CA LEU A 98 -40.94 -5.02 -0.02
C LEU A 98 -40.82 -3.69 -0.74
N VAL A 99 -41.67 -2.71 -0.40
CA VAL A 99 -41.64 -1.36 -1.00
C VAL A 99 -40.37 -0.62 -0.60
N CYS A 100 -39.99 -0.62 0.68
CA CYS A 100 -38.74 0.01 1.12
C CYS A 100 -37.50 -0.67 0.53
N GLY A 101 -37.51 -2.00 0.39
CA GLY A 101 -36.44 -2.75 -0.27
C GLY A 101 -36.30 -2.41 -1.76
N ALA A 102 -37.42 -2.31 -2.49
CA ALA A 102 -37.44 -1.93 -3.90
C ALA A 102 -36.96 -0.49 -4.13
N VAL A 103 -37.39 0.46 -3.29
CA VAL A 103 -36.96 1.86 -3.34
C VAL A 103 -35.46 1.99 -3.05
N GLY A 104 -34.95 1.24 -2.06
CA GLY A 104 -33.52 1.21 -1.75
C GLY A 104 -32.67 0.65 -2.90
N LEU A 105 -33.14 -0.40 -3.57
CA LEU A 105 -32.46 -0.99 -4.73
C LEU A 105 -32.42 -0.02 -5.92
N PHE A 106 -33.53 0.69 -6.17
CA PHE A 106 -33.61 1.70 -7.23
C PHE A 106 -32.71 2.91 -6.96
N ALA A 107 -32.63 3.37 -5.72
CA ALA A 107 -31.73 4.47 -5.34
C ALA A 107 -30.25 4.09 -5.54
N LEU A 108 -29.87 2.85 -5.20
CA LEU A 108 -28.51 2.34 -5.43
C LEU A 108 -28.18 2.23 -6.93
N MET A 109 -29.12 1.77 -7.75
CA MET A 109 -28.95 1.72 -9.20
C MET A 109 -28.78 3.11 -9.83
N ALA A 110 -29.55 4.11 -9.37
CA ALA A 110 -29.45 5.48 -9.84
C ALA A 110 -28.12 6.16 -9.45
N LEU A 111 -27.58 5.85 -8.27
CA LEU A 111 -26.26 6.33 -7.85
C LEU A 111 -25.13 5.66 -8.65
N ALA A 112 -25.26 4.37 -8.96
CA ALA A 112 -24.28 3.63 -9.75
C ALA A 112 -24.20 4.13 -11.21
N THR A 113 -25.33 4.47 -11.84
CA THR A 113 -25.35 5.01 -13.20
C THR A 113 -24.78 6.43 -13.30
N GLY A 114 -25.02 7.29 -12.29
CA GLY A 114 -24.46 8.63 -12.24
C GLY A 114 -22.93 8.65 -12.19
N GLU A 115 -22.32 7.72 -11.47
CA GLU A 115 -20.86 7.64 -11.33
C GLU A 115 -20.18 7.03 -12.56
N MET A 116 -20.83 6.05 -13.21
CA MET A 116 -20.38 5.51 -14.51
C MET A 116 -20.34 6.58 -15.61
N ALA A 117 -21.29 7.53 -15.60
CA ALA A 117 -21.32 8.65 -16.54
C ALA A 117 -20.17 9.63 -16.31
N ARG A 118 -19.74 9.85 -15.06
CA ARG A 118 -18.56 10.69 -14.75
C ARG A 118 -17.25 10.06 -15.18
N LEU A 119 -17.13 8.73 -15.05
CA LEU A 119 -15.92 7.99 -15.44
C LEU A 119 -15.77 7.86 -16.97
N SER A 120 -16.86 8.03 -17.72
CA SER A 120 -16.88 7.90 -19.19
C SER A 120 -16.75 9.23 -19.95
N GLY A 121 -16.69 10.35 -19.23
CA GLY A 121 -16.52 11.67 -19.83
C GLY A 121 -15.07 11.91 -20.29
N PRO A 122 -14.85 12.61 -21.42
CA PRO A 122 -13.49 12.95 -21.85
C PRO A 122 -12.80 13.84 -20.80
N LEU A 123 -11.57 13.47 -20.43
CA LEU A 123 -10.69 14.24 -19.55
C LEU A 123 -10.14 15.48 -20.29
N SER A 124 -11.02 16.38 -20.69
CA SER A 124 -10.68 17.58 -21.46
C SER A 124 -11.01 18.82 -20.64
N GLY A 125 -10.12 19.14 -19.71
CA GLY A 125 -10.08 20.42 -19.02
C GLY A 125 -8.65 20.94 -18.98
N PRO A 126 -8.43 22.27 -18.92
CA PRO A 126 -7.10 22.82 -18.70
C PRO A 126 -6.50 22.18 -17.45
N GLN A 127 -5.33 21.55 -17.58
CA GLN A 127 -4.60 21.03 -16.43
C GLN A 127 -4.19 22.24 -15.58
N ASN A 128 -4.97 22.50 -14.53
CA ASN A 128 -4.60 23.48 -13.52
C ASN A 128 -3.18 23.16 -13.05
N ALA A 129 -2.35 24.19 -12.88
CA ALA A 129 -1.02 24.03 -12.31
C ALA A 129 -1.13 23.22 -11.02
N TRP A 130 -0.46 22.08 -10.97
CA TRP A 130 -0.54 21.18 -9.83
C TRP A 130 -0.07 21.90 -8.58
N THR A 131 -0.94 22.01 -7.58
CA THR A 131 -0.60 22.49 -6.26
C THR A 131 -0.48 21.29 -5.32
N PRO A 132 0.65 21.12 -4.61
CA PRO A 132 0.76 20.10 -3.59
C PRO A 132 -0.34 20.28 -2.54
N SER A 133 -1.07 19.20 -2.22
CA SER A 133 -2.07 19.21 -1.15
C SER A 133 -1.45 19.23 0.25
N ASP A 134 -0.19 18.84 0.35
CA ASP A 134 0.54 18.73 1.61
C ASP A 134 1.42 19.98 1.82
N PRO A 135 1.57 20.46 3.07
CA PRO A 135 2.51 21.53 3.37
C PRO A 135 3.94 21.10 3.04
N PRO A 136 4.88 22.05 2.85
CA PRO A 136 6.30 21.73 2.69
C PRO A 136 6.78 20.77 3.79
N ASN A 137 7.55 19.76 3.39
CA ASN A 137 8.08 18.77 4.34
C ASN A 137 8.89 19.47 5.44
N ALA A 138 8.55 19.21 6.71
CA ALA A 138 9.41 19.58 7.83
C ALA A 138 10.61 18.63 7.90
N PRO A 139 11.86 19.12 7.92
CA PRO A 139 13.02 18.25 8.04
C PRO A 139 12.97 17.49 9.37
N MET A 140 13.23 16.19 9.32
CA MET A 140 13.27 15.33 10.51
C MET A 140 14.64 14.66 10.64
N GLY A 141 15.11 14.53 11.88
CA GLY A 141 16.39 13.89 12.20
C GLY A 141 17.60 14.82 12.12
N THR A 142 18.79 14.24 12.20
CA THR A 142 20.06 14.98 12.14
C THR A 142 20.58 15.02 10.71
N ALA A 143 20.86 16.22 10.21
CA ALA A 143 21.43 16.44 8.89
C ALA A 143 22.78 15.71 8.69
N LYS A 144 22.99 15.11 7.51
CA LYS A 144 24.21 14.35 7.13
C LYS A 144 24.70 14.77 5.75
N GLY A 145 25.89 14.30 5.38
CA GLY A 145 26.54 14.56 4.08
C GLY A 145 27.74 15.51 4.19
N ILE A 146 28.39 15.75 3.04
CA ILE A 146 29.54 16.67 2.91
C ILE A 146 29.17 18.07 3.41
N PHE A 147 27.98 18.53 3.02
CA PHE A 147 27.31 19.69 3.63
C PHE A 147 26.04 19.18 4.30
N PRO A 148 25.95 19.22 5.64
CA PRO A 148 24.81 18.64 6.36
C PRO A 148 23.47 19.15 5.83
N GLY A 149 22.64 18.23 5.32
CA GLY A 149 21.28 18.53 4.89
C GLY A 149 21.14 19.08 3.47
N ARG A 150 22.25 19.20 2.72
CA ARG A 150 22.20 19.60 1.31
C ARG A 150 21.55 18.53 0.45
N VAL A 151 20.58 18.95 -0.35
CA VAL A 151 19.97 18.14 -1.42
C VAL A 151 20.13 18.91 -2.73
N VAL A 152 20.55 18.22 -3.78
CA VAL A 152 20.71 18.78 -5.12
C VAL A 152 19.72 18.11 -6.06
N TRP A 153 19.05 18.92 -6.86
CA TRP A 153 18.14 18.50 -7.91
C TRP A 153 18.59 19.14 -9.21
N MET A 154 18.45 18.39 -10.30
CA MET A 154 18.81 18.86 -11.63
C MET A 154 17.74 18.41 -12.62
N ARG A 155 17.41 19.29 -13.56
CA ARG A 155 16.49 19.01 -14.67
C ARG A 155 17.02 19.69 -15.92
N ASP A 156 17.28 18.89 -16.96
CA ASP A 156 17.48 19.37 -18.33
C ASP A 156 16.32 18.83 -19.17
N THR A 157 15.52 19.71 -19.77
CA THR A 157 14.38 19.31 -20.60
C THR A 157 14.82 18.61 -21.89
N ASN A 158 16.10 18.73 -22.28
CA ASN A 158 16.65 18.03 -23.43
C ASN A 158 17.09 16.59 -23.11
N ALA A 159 17.12 16.18 -21.83
CA ALA A 159 17.57 14.85 -21.45
C ALA A 159 16.67 13.74 -21.98
N THR A 160 15.36 14.01 -22.08
CA THR A 160 14.36 13.05 -22.54
C THR A 160 13.54 13.67 -23.69
N PRO A 161 14.06 13.69 -24.93
CA PRO A 161 13.40 14.34 -26.06
C PRO A 161 12.25 13.52 -26.68
N TRP A 162 11.98 12.32 -26.16
CA TRP A 162 10.99 11.40 -26.72
C TRP A 162 9.63 12.07 -26.91
N ASN A 163 9.07 11.91 -28.11
CA ASN A 163 7.82 12.53 -28.53
C ASN A 163 6.58 11.64 -28.35
N GLY A 164 6.76 10.41 -27.85
CA GLY A 164 5.66 9.45 -27.68
C GLY A 164 5.30 8.66 -28.93
N THR A 165 5.92 8.92 -30.09
CA THR A 165 5.52 8.34 -31.38
C THR A 165 6.63 7.59 -32.11
N SER A 166 7.89 8.00 -31.95
CA SER A 166 9.04 7.39 -32.61
C SER A 166 9.98 6.73 -31.61
N GLY A 167 10.25 5.42 -31.80
CA GLY A 167 11.09 4.64 -30.89
C GLY A 167 10.53 4.58 -29.48
N HIS A 168 11.37 4.22 -28.52
CA HIS A 168 11.02 4.09 -27.12
C HIS A 168 11.62 5.22 -26.29
N TRP A 169 11.01 5.50 -25.14
CA TRP A 169 11.51 6.55 -24.22
C TRP A 169 12.88 6.20 -23.60
N TRP A 170 13.30 4.94 -23.66
CA TRP A 170 14.58 4.44 -23.16
C TRP A 170 15.64 4.26 -24.25
N ASP A 171 15.28 4.44 -25.52
CA ASP A 171 16.23 4.28 -26.61
C ASP A 171 17.28 5.40 -26.56
N ASP A 172 18.53 5.06 -26.87
CA ASP A 172 19.60 6.04 -26.99
C ASP A 172 19.30 7.02 -28.14
N GLU A 173 19.62 8.29 -27.92
CA GLU A 173 19.45 9.44 -28.83
C GLU A 173 17.99 9.85 -29.13
N THR A 174 17.07 8.90 -29.28
CA THR A 174 15.63 9.15 -29.56
C THR A 174 14.81 9.27 -28.29
N GLY A 175 15.11 8.47 -27.27
CA GLY A 175 14.48 8.43 -25.97
C GLY A 175 15.22 9.25 -24.92
N VAL A 176 16.55 9.08 -24.88
CA VAL A 176 17.47 9.67 -23.92
C VAL A 176 18.65 10.32 -24.65
N ARG A 177 18.95 11.58 -24.34
CA ARG A 177 20.19 12.25 -24.83
C ARG A 177 21.29 12.10 -23.80
N GLN A 178 22.22 11.18 -24.02
CA GLN A 178 23.30 10.88 -23.08
C GLN A 178 24.12 12.13 -22.71
N ALA A 179 24.47 12.97 -23.68
CA ALA A 179 25.23 14.20 -23.42
C ALA A 179 24.51 15.17 -22.46
N ALA A 180 23.18 15.20 -22.46
CA ALA A 180 22.41 16.00 -21.50
C ALA A 180 22.41 15.34 -20.10
N VAL A 181 22.25 14.01 -20.05
CA VAL A 181 22.35 13.25 -18.80
C VAL A 181 23.73 13.41 -18.14
N ASP A 182 24.81 13.35 -18.92
CA ASP A 182 26.18 13.52 -18.42
C ASP A 182 26.40 14.91 -17.82
N ARG A 183 25.90 15.95 -18.48
CA ARG A 183 25.94 17.32 -17.94
C ARG A 183 25.12 17.44 -16.66
N MET A 184 23.92 16.84 -16.62
CA MET A 184 23.10 16.82 -15.42
C MET A 184 23.83 16.15 -14.25
N LEU A 185 24.47 15.00 -14.50
CA LEU A 185 25.22 14.27 -13.49
C LEU A 185 26.44 15.07 -12.99
N ALA A 186 27.23 15.64 -13.92
CA ALA A 186 28.39 16.46 -13.61
C ALA A 186 28.01 17.68 -12.76
N ALA A 187 27.00 18.45 -13.19
CA ALA A 187 26.52 19.61 -12.46
C ALA A 187 25.94 19.23 -11.09
N SER A 188 25.19 18.12 -10.99
CA SER A 188 24.65 17.64 -9.72
C SER A 188 25.77 17.28 -8.74
N LEU A 189 26.78 16.56 -9.21
CA LEU A 189 27.91 16.12 -8.39
C LEU A 189 28.71 17.32 -7.88
N GLN A 190 29.03 18.26 -8.78
CA GLN A 190 29.74 19.50 -8.45
C GLN A 190 28.98 20.37 -7.44
N ALA A 191 27.67 20.54 -7.60
CA ALA A 191 26.85 21.28 -6.65
C ALA A 191 26.75 20.57 -5.28
N LEU A 192 26.67 19.23 -5.28
CA LEU A 192 26.60 18.43 -4.07
C LEU A 192 27.89 18.55 -3.24
N THR A 193 29.03 18.54 -3.92
CA THR A 193 30.36 18.53 -3.29
C THR A 193 30.95 19.94 -3.14
N GLY A 194 30.35 20.96 -3.75
CA GLY A 194 30.87 22.33 -3.77
C GLY A 194 32.20 22.45 -4.52
N THR A 195 32.36 21.71 -5.62
CA THR A 195 33.55 21.74 -6.49
C THR A 195 33.17 22.24 -7.88
N THR A 196 34.18 22.55 -8.71
CA THR A 196 33.98 23.06 -10.08
C THR A 196 34.41 22.06 -11.17
N ASN A 197 34.88 20.88 -10.79
CA ASN A 197 35.22 19.80 -11.71
C ASN A 197 34.87 18.43 -11.12
N ASN A 198 34.69 17.45 -12.00
CA ASN A 198 34.18 16.12 -11.65
C ASN A 198 35.17 15.29 -10.83
N ALA A 199 36.48 15.38 -11.12
CA ALA A 199 37.49 14.61 -10.39
C ALA A 199 37.56 15.02 -8.91
N ALA A 200 37.60 16.33 -8.63
CA ALA A 200 37.55 16.85 -7.27
C ALA A 200 36.22 16.53 -6.57
N ALA A 201 35.12 16.47 -7.33
CA ALA A 201 33.81 16.12 -6.79
C ALA A 201 33.80 14.67 -6.29
N TRP A 202 34.21 13.73 -7.14
CA TRP A 202 34.33 12.32 -6.77
C TRP A 202 35.29 12.09 -5.60
N GLU A 203 36.45 12.76 -5.60
CA GLU A 203 37.41 12.68 -4.49
C GLU A 203 36.75 13.07 -3.15
N ARG A 204 35.96 14.15 -3.11
CA ARG A 204 35.23 14.55 -1.89
C ARG A 204 34.17 13.55 -1.48
N VAL A 205 33.44 12.96 -2.43
CA VAL A 205 32.45 11.91 -2.14
C VAL A 205 33.11 10.71 -1.49
N PHE A 206 34.21 10.21 -2.06
CA PHE A 206 34.91 9.04 -1.52
C PHE A 206 35.54 9.31 -0.17
N ARG A 207 36.22 10.44 0.01
CA ARG A 207 36.79 10.83 1.31
C ARG A 207 35.73 10.91 2.40
N HIS A 208 34.61 11.58 2.11
CA HIS A 208 33.51 11.69 3.07
C HIS A 208 32.91 10.32 3.41
N PHE A 209 32.67 9.48 2.40
CA PHE A 209 32.16 8.13 2.60
C PHE A 209 33.13 7.31 3.48
N ASN A 210 34.40 7.28 3.12
CA ASN A 210 35.41 6.49 3.84
C ASN A 210 35.60 6.98 5.28
N ALA A 211 35.66 8.29 5.52
CA ALA A 211 35.82 8.85 6.85
C ALA A 211 34.62 8.53 7.76
N THR A 212 33.41 8.57 7.22
CA THR A 212 32.17 8.27 7.97
C THR A 212 31.90 6.78 8.17
N HIS A 213 32.64 5.91 7.48
CA HIS A 213 32.51 4.45 7.57
C HIS A 213 33.75 3.76 8.14
N GLY A 214 34.61 4.51 8.86
CA GLY A 214 35.76 3.95 9.58
C GLY A 214 36.92 3.50 8.67
N ARG A 215 36.96 3.97 7.42
CA ARG A 215 38.01 3.66 6.43
C ARG A 215 39.08 4.76 6.32
N GLY A 216 38.98 5.79 7.16
CA GLY A 216 39.88 6.94 7.18
C GLY A 216 39.57 7.99 6.10
N ASP A 217 40.36 9.07 6.07
CA ASP A 217 40.24 10.14 5.08
C ASP A 217 41.06 9.81 3.83
N ALA A 218 40.50 8.94 2.98
CA ALA A 218 41.11 8.53 1.73
C ALA A 218 40.09 8.60 0.58
N GLY A 219 40.55 9.05 -0.59
CA GLY A 219 39.81 8.94 -1.84
C GLY A 219 39.78 7.51 -2.39
N TYR A 220 39.15 7.34 -3.55
CA TYR A 220 39.12 6.06 -4.26
C TYR A 220 40.51 5.66 -4.76
N ARG A 221 40.83 4.37 -4.71
CA ARG A 221 42.07 3.79 -5.23
C ARG A 221 41.77 2.81 -6.35
N ALA A 222 42.63 2.79 -7.36
CA ALA A 222 42.52 1.82 -8.45
C ALA A 222 42.51 0.39 -7.90
N GLY A 223 41.54 -0.42 -8.35
CA GLY A 223 41.31 -1.78 -7.87
C GLY A 223 40.23 -1.91 -6.80
N GLU A 224 39.74 -0.80 -6.22
CA GLU A 224 38.59 -0.84 -5.33
C GLU A 224 37.28 -1.07 -6.11
N THR A 225 36.32 -1.77 -5.50
CA THR A 225 35.01 -2.02 -6.12
C THR A 225 34.01 -0.95 -5.71
N LEU A 226 33.30 -0.40 -6.71
CA LEU A 226 32.23 0.58 -6.49
C LEU A 226 30.86 -0.08 -6.56
N ALA A 227 30.07 0.06 -5.50
CA ALA A 227 28.66 -0.33 -5.49
C ALA A 227 27.78 0.90 -5.75
N VAL A 228 27.09 0.92 -6.89
CA VAL A 228 26.16 2.00 -7.23
C VAL A 228 24.74 1.51 -7.01
N LYS A 229 24.04 2.10 -6.04
CA LYS A 229 22.61 1.84 -5.82
C LYS A 229 21.79 2.92 -6.51
N VAL A 230 21.13 2.53 -7.59
CA VAL A 230 20.15 3.39 -8.27
C VAL A 230 18.77 3.16 -7.64
N ASN A 231 18.06 4.23 -7.31
CA ASN A 231 16.68 4.15 -6.86
C ASN A 231 15.74 4.36 -8.06
N CYS A 232 15.29 3.26 -8.66
CA CYS A 232 14.31 3.29 -9.75
C CYS A 232 12.92 3.05 -9.17
N ASN A 233 12.10 4.10 -9.09
CA ASN A 233 10.75 4.05 -8.54
C ASN A 233 9.64 3.75 -9.58
N ASN A 234 10.00 3.57 -10.85
CA ASN A 234 9.07 3.35 -11.96
C ASN A 234 9.32 2.02 -12.73
N ASN A 235 9.73 0.96 -12.04
CA ASN A 235 9.81 -0.37 -12.64
C ASN A 235 8.42 -1.04 -12.69
N TYR A 236 7.62 -0.70 -13.70
CA TYR A 236 6.43 -1.48 -14.04
C TYR A 236 6.83 -2.78 -14.76
N SER A 237 6.17 -3.89 -14.43
CA SER A 237 6.18 -5.09 -15.27
C SER A 237 5.31 -4.81 -16.51
N GLY A 238 5.91 -4.31 -17.59
CA GLY A 238 5.12 -4.06 -18.79
C GLY A 238 5.82 -3.21 -19.81
N TYR A 239 6.77 -3.80 -20.52
CA TYR A 239 6.62 -4.01 -21.95
C TYR A 239 7.06 -5.47 -22.21
N GLY A 240 6.29 -6.21 -23.00
CA GLY A 240 6.78 -7.48 -23.51
C GLY A 240 7.83 -7.15 -24.56
N ASP A 241 9.05 -7.63 -24.35
CA ASP A 241 10.11 -7.63 -25.35
C ASP A 241 9.64 -8.33 -26.65
#